data_AF-A0A5J4WJ02-F1
#
_entry.id   AF-A0A5J4WJ02-F1
#
_cell.length_a   1.000
_cell.length_b   1.000
_cell.length_c   1.000
_cell.angle_alpha   90.00
_cell.angle_beta   90.00
_cell.angle_gamma   90.00
#
_symmetry.space_group_name_H-M   'P 1'
#
loop_
_entity.id
_entity.type
_entity.pdbx_description
1 polymer ?
#
loop_
_entity_poly.entity_id
_entity_poly.type
_entity_poly.pdbx_seq_one_letter_code
_entity_poly.pdbx_strand_id
1 'polypeptide(L)'
;MKTHIPKSQTNLETIENLLKIFAIQPFQNIGEHYFSIKEIKPESQMPSLIDKEVIICLIDSDHDVTQIQNSFITLEFKMNLLFDNKFDKFDDAYKEGTFIFVGLKNSAELIKQYVLYHRGKTIDGSLQNDATTESFIYNTIKPKSEKNNNRFVHSLYENVRKDDISCCGRYLSFKEISEVLAPQTSSPYAMPVGFTVSIPLDDLFIFSAFSEYLNSLFGDLKIQFKINPSAFEFSQIDPVISIARYYIINIDDLQSSGQDLLMDIDLFFRNWSLTFQYTNMYTQIGCTADLITGIRAEELTPSGLKNLICDIKPVTVSVRNYIIETVIVNICGFKASETKLSRVCQFFQSRTFVVPAQRIES
;
A
#
# COMPACT_ATOMS: atom_id res chain seq x y z
N MET A 1 25.27 -13.11 55.57
CA MET A 1 25.47 -13.91 54.34
C MET A 1 25.82 -12.93 53.23
N LYS A 2 27.10 -12.81 52.88
CA LYS A 2 27.58 -11.88 51.84
C LYS A 2 27.36 -12.53 50.48
N THR A 3 26.45 -11.99 49.68
CA THR A 3 26.24 -12.41 48.29
C THR A 3 27.42 -11.93 47.45
N HIS A 4 28.23 -12.88 46.99
CA HIS A 4 29.27 -12.65 46.00
C HIS A 4 28.59 -12.47 44.64
N ILE A 5 28.51 -11.23 44.16
CA ILE A 5 28.17 -10.93 42.77
C ILE A 5 29.45 -11.18 41.95
N PRO A 6 29.41 -12.00 40.88
CA PRO A 6 30.58 -12.22 40.02
C PRO A 6 31.01 -10.91 39.35
N LYS A 7 32.32 -10.70 39.23
CA LYS A 7 32.98 -9.54 38.57
C LYS A 7 32.68 -9.39 37.06
N SER A 8 31.70 -10.10 36.50
CA SER A 8 31.36 -10.05 35.06
C SER A 8 30.32 -9.01 34.68
N GLN A 9 29.73 -8.28 35.64
CA GLN A 9 28.70 -7.26 35.35
C GLN A 9 29.21 -5.82 35.19
N THR A 10 30.52 -5.59 35.28
CA THR A 10 31.08 -4.22 35.28
C THR A 10 31.16 -3.52 33.91
N ASN A 11 30.85 -4.21 32.80
CA ASN A 11 31.01 -3.67 31.44
C ASN A 11 29.76 -3.80 30.56
N LEU A 12 28.55 -3.80 31.12
CA LEU A 12 27.36 -3.55 30.30
C LEU A 12 27.26 -2.03 30.10
N GLU A 13 28.04 -1.49 29.16
CA GLU A 13 27.76 -0.17 28.61
C GLU A 13 26.28 -0.16 28.19
N THR A 14 25.53 0.85 28.65
CA THR A 14 24.15 1.02 28.22
C THR A 14 24.13 1.10 26.68
N ILE A 15 23.08 0.54 26.07
CA ILE A 15 22.88 0.63 24.61
C ILE A 15 23.03 2.08 24.14
N GLU A 16 22.60 3.05 24.95
CA GLU A 16 22.79 4.48 24.71
C GLU A 16 24.28 4.90 24.62
N ASN A 17 25.16 4.39 25.47
CA ASN A 17 26.59 4.69 25.43
C ASN A 17 27.28 4.05 24.22
N LEU A 18 26.90 2.82 23.88
CA LEU A 18 27.35 2.17 22.64
C LEU A 18 26.88 2.97 21.41
N LEU A 19 25.61 3.36 21.37
CA LEU A 19 25.08 4.20 20.30
C LEU A 19 25.81 5.54 20.23
N LYS A 20 26.19 6.20 21.34
CA LYS A 20 27.00 7.43 21.30
C LYS A 20 28.42 7.22 20.77
N ILE A 21 29.01 6.03 20.95
CA ILE A 21 30.36 5.69 20.45
C ILE A 21 30.35 5.42 18.94
N PHE A 22 29.25 4.86 18.42
CA PHE A 22 29.08 4.49 17.01
C PHE A 22 28.26 5.51 16.20
N ALA A 23 27.48 6.38 16.85
CA ALA A 23 26.67 7.40 16.21
C ALA A 23 27.59 8.44 15.56
N ILE A 24 27.57 8.46 14.24
CA ILE A 24 27.99 9.63 13.48
C ILE A 24 27.01 10.73 13.84
N GLN A 25 27.51 11.94 14.15
CA GLN A 25 26.60 13.07 14.25
C GLN A 25 25.81 13.21 12.95
N PRO A 26 24.48 13.39 13.00
CA PRO A 26 23.66 13.53 11.81
C PRO A 26 24.24 14.63 10.91
N PHE A 27 24.28 14.37 9.61
CA PHE A 27 24.82 15.34 8.66
C PHE A 27 23.93 16.59 8.65
N GLN A 28 24.53 17.74 8.95
CA GLN A 28 23.83 19.01 8.77
C GLN A 28 24.01 19.45 7.32
N ASN A 29 22.87 19.61 6.64
CA ASN A 29 22.81 20.23 5.32
C ASN A 29 23.44 21.64 5.39
N ILE A 30 24.21 22.00 4.36
CA ILE A 30 24.98 23.26 4.25
C ILE A 30 24.11 24.52 4.08
N GLY A 31 22.79 24.40 4.06
CA GLY A 31 21.86 25.54 4.00
C GLY A 31 21.67 26.12 2.60
N GLU A 32 22.47 25.68 1.62
CA GLU A 32 22.15 25.80 0.20
C GLU A 32 21.20 24.64 -0.16
N HIS A 33 20.05 24.95 -0.75
CA HIS A 33 18.98 23.98 -1.02
C HIS A 33 19.41 22.88 -2.02
N TYR A 34 20.16 21.87 -1.56
CA TYR A 34 20.58 20.71 -2.35
C TYR A 34 19.79 19.43 -2.04
N PHE A 35 18.69 19.54 -1.29
CA PHE A 35 17.70 18.47 -1.27
C PHE A 35 17.13 18.31 -2.68
N SER A 36 17.29 17.14 -3.26
CA SER A 36 16.71 16.83 -4.56
C SER A 36 16.17 15.41 -4.57
N ILE A 37 15.13 15.22 -5.38
CA ILE A 37 14.53 13.93 -5.65
C ILE A 37 14.99 13.50 -7.03
N LYS A 38 15.47 12.27 -7.16
CA LYS A 38 15.89 11.66 -8.42
C LYS A 38 15.02 10.46 -8.70
N GLU A 39 14.40 10.45 -9.86
CA GLU A 39 13.65 9.31 -10.37
C GLU A 39 14.60 8.32 -11.04
N ILE A 40 14.63 7.10 -10.51
CA ILE A 40 15.46 6.02 -11.01
C ILE A 40 14.55 4.92 -11.55
N LYS A 41 14.88 4.44 -12.75
CA LYS A 41 14.21 3.28 -13.36
C LYS A 41 14.81 1.98 -12.83
N PRO A 42 14.04 0.89 -12.74
CA PRO A 42 14.57 -0.42 -12.37
C PRO A 42 15.63 -0.89 -13.37
N GLU A 43 16.55 -1.73 -12.90
CA GLU A 43 17.47 -2.47 -13.77
C GLU A 43 16.76 -3.65 -14.46
N SER A 44 15.71 -4.18 -13.83
CA SER A 44 14.84 -5.19 -14.44
C SER A 44 14.05 -4.60 -15.62
N GLN A 45 13.81 -5.44 -16.64
CA GLN A 45 12.97 -5.06 -17.79
C GLN A 45 11.51 -4.89 -17.38
N MET A 46 10.89 -3.80 -17.85
CA MET A 46 9.47 -3.51 -17.70
C MET A 46 8.76 -3.60 -19.07
N PRO A 47 7.49 -4.05 -19.12
CA PRO A 47 6.67 -4.50 -17.99
C PRO A 47 7.15 -5.85 -17.43
N SER A 48 6.95 -6.06 -16.12
CA SER A 48 7.33 -7.29 -15.43
C SER A 48 6.13 -8.21 -15.19
N LEU A 49 6.31 -9.50 -15.46
CA LEU A 49 5.29 -10.54 -15.28
C LEU A 49 5.30 -11.10 -13.85
N ILE A 50 4.31 -11.94 -13.55
CA ILE A 50 4.19 -12.70 -12.29
C ILE A 50 5.49 -13.47 -12.00
N ASP A 51 5.86 -13.52 -10.72
CA ASP A 51 7.05 -14.21 -10.16
C ASP A 51 8.42 -13.73 -10.65
N LYS A 52 8.47 -12.70 -11.50
CA LYS A 52 9.72 -12.06 -11.90
C LYS A 52 10.24 -11.15 -10.78
N GLU A 53 11.55 -11.17 -10.61
CA GLU A 53 12.25 -10.30 -9.65
C GLU A 53 12.43 -8.90 -10.24
N VAL A 54 12.16 -7.90 -9.41
CA VAL A 54 12.42 -6.50 -9.71
C VAL A 54 13.68 -6.08 -8.99
N ILE A 55 14.68 -5.60 -9.74
CA ILE A 55 15.94 -5.09 -9.23
C ILE A 55 15.91 -3.57 -9.40
N ILE A 56 16.15 -2.86 -8.30
CA ILE A 56 16.25 -1.40 -8.29
C ILE A 56 17.54 -0.94 -7.62
N CYS A 57 18.11 0.12 -8.17
CA CYS A 57 19.19 0.87 -7.54
C CYS A 57 18.59 1.85 -6.52
N LEU A 58 19.17 1.91 -5.32
CA LEU A 58 18.73 2.78 -4.23
C LEU A 58 19.62 4.02 -4.07
N ILE A 59 20.51 4.27 -5.03
CA ILE A 59 21.45 5.40 -5.03
C ILE A 59 21.45 6.11 -6.36
N ASP A 60 21.79 7.40 -6.33
CA ASP A 60 22.01 8.24 -7.50
C ASP A 60 23.36 8.95 -7.39
N SER A 61 24.04 9.14 -8.52
CA SER A 61 25.37 9.79 -8.55
C SER A 61 25.34 11.29 -8.23
N ASP A 62 24.18 11.94 -8.35
CA ASP A 62 24.01 13.34 -7.98
C ASP A 62 23.91 13.55 -6.45
N HIS A 63 23.76 12.47 -5.68
CA HIS A 63 23.67 12.49 -4.22
C HIS A 63 24.91 11.87 -3.58
N ASP A 64 25.56 12.62 -2.68
CA ASP A 64 26.61 12.07 -1.81
C ASP A 64 26.00 11.25 -0.68
N VAL A 65 24.80 11.65 -0.25
CA VAL A 65 24.01 11.01 0.80
C VAL A 65 22.58 10.80 0.29
N THR A 66 22.12 9.54 0.28
CA THR A 66 20.73 9.18 0.08
C THR A 66 19.99 9.19 1.42
N GLN A 67 18.82 9.84 1.46
CA GLN A 67 17.89 9.80 2.58
C GLN A 67 16.89 8.66 2.39
N ILE A 68 17.23 7.50 2.94
CA ILE A 68 16.41 6.28 2.80
C ILE A 68 15.00 6.52 3.34
N GLN A 69 14.87 7.16 4.51
CA GLN A 69 13.58 7.47 5.14
C GLN A 69 12.64 8.38 4.32
N ASN A 70 13.18 9.15 3.37
CA ASN A 70 12.39 10.05 2.52
C ASN A 70 12.17 9.48 1.11
N SER A 71 12.78 8.32 0.82
CA SER A 71 12.75 7.70 -0.50
C SER A 71 11.65 6.65 -0.58
N PHE A 72 11.08 6.45 -1.77
CA PHE A 72 9.96 5.53 -1.96
C PHE A 72 9.97 4.90 -3.36
N ILE A 73 9.34 3.74 -3.47
CA ILE A 73 9.17 2.98 -4.71
C ILE A 73 7.72 3.13 -5.17
N THR A 74 7.51 3.65 -6.37
CA THR A 74 6.20 3.70 -7.02
C THR A 74 6.08 2.59 -8.05
N LEU A 75 4.99 1.84 -7.99
CA LEU A 75 4.65 0.78 -8.94
C LEU A 75 3.28 1.05 -9.56
N GLU A 76 3.21 0.95 -10.89
CA GLU A 76 1.94 0.98 -11.63
C GLU A 76 1.51 -0.46 -11.93
N PHE A 77 0.39 -0.88 -11.34
CA PHE A 77 -0.16 -2.22 -11.52
C PHE A 77 -1.27 -2.25 -12.56
N LYS A 78 -1.28 -3.32 -13.36
CA LYS A 78 -2.48 -3.79 -14.04
C LYS A 78 -2.75 -5.23 -13.67
N MET A 79 -3.96 -5.50 -13.18
CA MET A 79 -4.45 -6.83 -12.84
C MET A 79 -5.74 -7.13 -13.58
N ASN A 80 -5.95 -8.40 -13.92
CA ASN A 80 -7.25 -8.87 -14.39
C ASN A 80 -7.94 -9.59 -13.25
N LEU A 81 -8.93 -8.91 -12.65
CA LEU A 81 -9.82 -9.48 -11.67
C LEU A 81 -10.78 -10.45 -12.35
N LEU A 82 -11.21 -11.45 -11.59
CA LEU A 82 -12.18 -12.47 -11.96
C LEU A 82 -13.28 -12.48 -10.92
N PHE A 83 -14.51 -12.19 -11.35
CA PHE A 83 -15.72 -12.29 -10.54
C PHE A 83 -16.46 -13.58 -10.89
N ASP A 84 -16.86 -14.35 -9.88
CA ASP A 84 -17.69 -15.55 -10.09
C ASP A 84 -19.18 -15.23 -10.37
N ASN A 85 -19.60 -13.98 -10.14
CA ASN A 85 -20.98 -13.52 -10.25
C ASN A 85 -21.10 -12.23 -11.09
N LYS A 86 -22.30 -11.98 -11.63
CA LYS A 86 -22.68 -10.67 -12.20
C LYS A 86 -23.47 -9.85 -11.18
N PHE A 87 -23.57 -8.55 -11.46
CA PHE A 87 -24.25 -7.57 -10.62
C PHE A 87 -25.49 -6.97 -11.33
N ASP A 88 -26.18 -7.79 -12.11
CA ASP A 88 -27.28 -7.36 -13.00
C ASP A 88 -28.55 -6.91 -12.26
N LYS A 89 -28.62 -7.13 -10.95
CA LYS A 89 -29.80 -6.83 -10.11
C LYS A 89 -29.76 -5.44 -9.47
N PHE A 90 -28.76 -4.63 -9.77
CA PHE A 90 -28.77 -3.23 -9.37
C PHE A 90 -29.62 -2.42 -10.33
N ASP A 91 -30.54 -1.63 -9.80
CA ASP A 91 -31.14 -0.55 -10.56
C ASP A 91 -30.05 0.50 -10.87
N ASP A 92 -30.14 1.12 -12.05
CA ASP A 92 -29.14 2.08 -12.52
C ASP A 92 -28.97 3.27 -11.55
N ALA A 93 -30.04 3.60 -10.82
CA ALA A 93 -30.06 4.59 -9.75
C ALA A 93 -28.99 4.40 -8.66
N TYR A 94 -28.64 3.15 -8.35
CA TYR A 94 -27.74 2.81 -7.24
C TYR A 94 -26.36 2.31 -7.70
N LYS A 95 -26.23 1.91 -8.98
CA LYS A 95 -24.99 1.36 -9.55
C LYS A 95 -23.82 2.33 -9.47
N GLU A 96 -24.08 3.61 -9.70
CA GLU A 96 -23.04 4.65 -9.69
C GLU A 96 -22.59 5.03 -8.29
N GLY A 97 -23.49 4.96 -7.30
CA GLY A 97 -23.20 5.31 -5.92
C GLY A 97 -22.67 4.16 -5.07
N THR A 98 -22.56 2.95 -5.62
CA THR A 98 -22.07 1.77 -4.89
C THR A 98 -20.72 1.32 -5.44
N PHE A 99 -19.78 0.94 -4.57
CA PHE A 99 -18.39 0.65 -4.96
C PHE A 99 -17.84 -0.62 -4.31
N ILE A 100 -16.87 -1.23 -5.00
CA ILE A 100 -15.92 -2.21 -4.43
C ILE A 100 -14.54 -1.55 -4.47
N PHE A 101 -13.88 -1.49 -3.32
CA PHE A 101 -12.45 -1.18 -3.27
C PHE A 101 -11.64 -2.45 -3.54
N VAL A 102 -10.58 -2.32 -4.34
CA VAL A 102 -9.56 -3.35 -4.56
C VAL A 102 -8.18 -2.74 -4.41
N GLY A 103 -7.31 -3.35 -3.62
CA GLY A 103 -5.98 -2.81 -3.36
C GLY A 103 -5.23 -3.52 -2.23
N LEU A 104 -4.44 -2.76 -1.48
CA LEU A 104 -3.64 -3.22 -0.35
C LEU A 104 -3.99 -2.42 0.90
N LYS A 105 -4.03 -3.06 2.07
CA LYS A 105 -4.07 -2.36 3.37
C LYS A 105 -2.80 -1.54 3.61
N ASN A 106 -1.66 -2.12 3.22
CA ASN A 106 -0.34 -1.57 3.36
C ASN A 106 0.48 -1.90 2.12
N SER A 107 1.06 -0.90 1.48
CA SER A 107 1.84 -1.08 0.27
C SER A 107 3.07 -1.95 0.47
N ALA A 108 3.70 -1.93 1.65
CA ALA A 108 4.88 -2.74 1.94
C ALA A 108 4.59 -4.26 2.02
N GLU A 109 3.32 -4.66 2.24
CA GLU A 109 2.91 -6.07 2.22
C GLU A 109 2.97 -6.67 0.81
N LEU A 110 3.01 -5.81 -0.22
CA LEU A 110 3.19 -6.20 -1.60
C LEU A 110 4.54 -6.90 -1.85
N ILE A 111 5.58 -6.63 -1.06
CA ILE A 111 6.85 -7.32 -1.19
C ILE A 111 6.78 -8.64 -0.42
N LYS A 112 6.98 -9.75 -1.13
CA LYS A 112 7.03 -11.10 -0.55
C LYS A 112 8.42 -11.46 -0.06
N GLN A 113 9.41 -11.20 -0.91
CA GLN A 113 10.80 -11.57 -0.70
C GLN A 113 11.67 -10.43 -1.14
N TYR A 114 12.77 -10.22 -0.44
CA TYR A 114 13.81 -9.30 -0.90
C TYR A 114 15.20 -9.78 -0.49
N VAL A 115 16.20 -9.26 -1.19
CA VAL A 115 17.62 -9.38 -0.83
C VAL A 115 18.33 -8.10 -1.24
N LEU A 116 19.31 -7.67 -0.43
CA LEU A 116 20.11 -6.49 -0.73
C LEU A 116 21.44 -6.88 -1.38
N TYR A 117 21.86 -6.06 -2.33
CA TYR A 117 23.18 -6.16 -2.94
C TYR A 117 24.00 -4.91 -2.65
N HIS A 118 25.27 -5.13 -2.39
CA HIS A 118 26.29 -4.10 -2.27
C HIS A 118 27.45 -4.44 -3.19
N ARG A 119 27.75 -3.55 -4.14
CA ARG A 119 28.84 -3.73 -5.13
C ARG A 119 28.79 -5.11 -5.83
N GLY A 120 27.58 -5.52 -6.23
CA GLY A 120 27.32 -6.80 -6.91
C GLY A 120 27.38 -8.05 -6.03
N LYS A 121 27.52 -7.92 -4.70
CA LYS A 121 27.49 -9.04 -3.74
C LYS A 121 26.26 -8.95 -2.86
N THR A 122 25.66 -10.08 -2.53
CA THR A 122 24.57 -10.14 -1.54
C THR A 122 25.07 -9.71 -0.18
N ILE A 123 24.33 -8.85 0.51
CA ILE A 123 24.61 -8.49 1.90
C ILE A 123 24.19 -9.66 2.79
N ASP A 124 25.10 -10.15 3.64
CA ASP A 124 24.80 -11.24 4.57
C ASP A 124 23.66 -10.85 5.52
N GLY A 125 22.75 -11.78 5.80
CA GLY A 125 21.55 -11.54 6.60
C GLY A 125 20.45 -10.67 5.97
N SER A 126 20.61 -10.22 4.71
CA SER A 126 19.58 -9.40 4.04
C SER A 126 18.50 -10.18 3.30
N LEU A 127 18.65 -11.49 3.15
CA LEU A 127 17.65 -12.34 2.49
C LEU A 127 16.42 -12.48 3.39
N GLN A 128 15.32 -11.90 2.95
CA GLN A 128 14.01 -12.04 3.58
C GLN A 128 13.10 -12.87 2.66
N ASN A 129 12.57 -13.97 3.19
CA ASN A 129 11.69 -14.88 2.45
C ASN A 129 10.21 -14.68 2.76
N ASP A 130 9.88 -13.95 3.83
CA ASP A 130 8.52 -13.59 4.24
C ASP A 130 8.45 -12.14 4.71
N ALA A 131 8.68 -11.22 3.77
CA ALA A 131 8.63 -9.78 4.03
C ALA A 131 7.20 -9.29 4.32
N THR A 132 6.17 -10.02 3.87
CA THR A 132 4.77 -9.65 4.13
C THR A 132 4.45 -9.73 5.63
N THR A 133 4.85 -10.80 6.32
CA THR A 133 4.67 -10.92 7.78
C THR A 133 5.43 -9.84 8.54
N GLU A 134 6.66 -9.54 8.12
CA GLU A 134 7.49 -8.48 8.67
C GLU A 134 6.82 -7.10 8.53
N SER A 135 6.38 -6.75 7.31
CA SER A 135 5.65 -5.52 7.00
C SER A 135 4.35 -5.42 7.80
N PHE A 136 3.62 -6.52 7.99
CA PHE A 136 2.40 -6.54 8.78
C PHE A 136 2.66 -6.22 10.26
N ILE A 137 3.68 -6.83 10.87
CA ILE A 137 4.05 -6.59 12.27
C ILE A 137 4.53 -5.14 12.44
N TYR A 138 5.43 -4.69 11.57
CA TYR A 138 5.98 -3.34 11.62
C TYR A 138 4.89 -2.28 11.45
N ASN A 139 3.99 -2.47 10.48
CA ASN A 139 2.85 -1.60 10.30
C ASN A 139 1.92 -1.63 11.52
N THR A 140 1.72 -2.76 12.20
CA THR A 140 0.84 -2.85 13.38
C THR A 140 1.29 -1.94 14.52
N ILE A 141 2.61 -1.76 14.72
CA ILE A 141 3.16 -0.89 15.75
C ILE A 141 3.31 0.58 15.31
N LYS A 142 3.21 0.87 14.01
CA LYS A 142 3.33 2.22 13.46
C LYS A 142 2.13 3.10 13.89
N PRO A 143 2.34 4.33 14.40
CA PRO A 143 1.25 5.21 14.79
C PRO A 143 0.29 5.54 13.64
N LYS A 144 -1.01 5.64 13.95
CA LYS A 144 -2.05 5.97 12.94
C LYS A 144 -1.80 7.29 12.22
N SER A 145 -1.20 8.27 12.90
CA SER A 145 -0.84 9.57 12.31
C SER A 145 0.16 9.45 11.18
N GLU A 146 1.09 8.50 11.24
CA GLU A 146 2.09 8.29 10.18
C GLU A 146 1.49 7.59 8.95
N LYS A 147 0.44 6.77 9.16
CA LYS A 147 -0.23 6.03 8.08
C LYS A 147 -1.12 6.90 7.20
N ASN A 148 -1.55 8.06 7.68
CA ASN A 148 -2.51 8.92 6.98
C ASN A 148 -1.87 9.98 6.08
N ASN A 149 -0.54 10.12 6.09
CA ASN A 149 0.13 11.26 5.45
C ASN A 149 0.51 11.00 3.99
N ASN A 150 0.63 9.74 3.58
CA ASN A 150 1.24 9.38 2.31
C ASN A 150 0.23 8.76 1.33
N ARG A 151 0.18 9.33 0.12
CA ARG A 151 -0.71 8.87 -0.95
C ARG A 151 -0.26 7.51 -1.47
N PHE A 152 -1.22 6.61 -1.68
CA PHE A 152 -1.04 5.28 -2.23
C PHE A 152 -0.18 4.32 -1.39
N VAL A 153 -0.03 4.60 -0.08
CA VAL A 153 0.73 3.76 0.86
C VAL A 153 -0.20 2.89 1.69
N HIS A 154 -1.18 3.50 2.36
CA HIS A 154 -2.09 2.78 3.25
C HIS A 154 -3.54 2.92 2.80
N SER A 155 -4.31 1.88 3.07
CA SER A 155 -5.76 1.86 2.89
C SER A 155 -6.41 1.49 4.21
N LEU A 156 -6.44 2.44 5.15
CA LEU A 156 -7.14 2.21 6.41
C LEU A 156 -8.63 2.11 6.12
N TYR A 157 -9.29 1.07 6.66
CA TYR A 157 -10.71 0.83 6.41
C TYR A 157 -11.58 2.06 6.72
N GLU A 158 -11.25 2.78 7.81
CA GLU A 158 -11.96 3.99 8.22
C GLU A 158 -11.92 5.12 7.19
N ASN A 159 -10.85 5.17 6.39
CA ASN A 159 -10.64 6.13 5.32
C ASN A 159 -11.25 5.59 4.02
N VAL A 160 -11.06 4.31 3.72
CA VAL A 160 -11.60 3.68 2.50
C VAL A 160 -13.13 3.68 2.48
N ARG A 161 -13.77 3.40 3.63
CA ARG A 161 -15.24 3.53 3.73
C ARG A 161 -15.75 4.96 3.51
N LYS A 162 -14.84 5.94 3.58
CA LYS A 162 -15.06 7.37 3.34
C LYS A 162 -14.44 7.78 1.99
N ASP A 163 -14.33 6.88 1.03
CA ASP A 163 -13.90 7.18 -0.34
C ASP A 163 -12.64 8.06 -0.40
N ASP A 164 -11.64 7.70 0.40
CA ASP A 164 -10.37 8.41 0.45
C ASP A 164 -9.58 8.14 -0.84
N ILE A 165 -9.31 9.20 -1.60
CA ILE A 165 -8.57 9.18 -2.88
C ILE A 165 -7.06 8.92 -2.72
N SER A 166 -6.57 8.87 -1.48
CA SER A 166 -5.18 8.59 -1.15
C SER A 166 -4.91 7.12 -0.83
N CYS A 167 -5.93 6.26 -0.89
CA CYS A 167 -5.79 4.83 -0.63
C CYS A 167 -4.83 4.12 -1.60
N CYS A 168 -4.18 3.05 -1.12
CA CYS A 168 -3.37 2.14 -1.93
C CYS A 168 -4.26 1.15 -2.70
N GLY A 169 -4.96 1.62 -3.73
CA GLY A 169 -5.89 0.81 -4.50
C GLY A 169 -6.79 1.63 -5.40
N ARG A 170 -7.90 1.03 -5.82
CA ARG A 170 -8.90 1.66 -6.68
C ARG A 170 -10.31 1.28 -6.24
N TYR A 171 -11.21 2.26 -6.30
CA TYR A 171 -12.64 2.04 -6.21
C TYR A 171 -13.20 1.73 -7.58
N LEU A 172 -14.03 0.69 -7.65
CA LEU A 172 -14.72 0.24 -8.85
C LEU A 172 -16.22 0.42 -8.58
N SER A 173 -16.87 1.28 -9.35
CA SER A 173 -18.32 1.42 -9.23
C SER A 173 -19.02 0.17 -9.75
N PHE A 174 -20.18 -0.17 -9.19
CA PHE A 174 -20.96 -1.28 -9.71
C PHE A 174 -21.43 -1.03 -11.15
N LYS A 175 -21.58 0.24 -11.56
CA LYS A 175 -21.79 0.60 -12.97
C LYS A 175 -20.63 0.16 -13.86
N GLU A 176 -19.40 0.59 -13.53
CA GLU A 176 -18.18 0.23 -14.26
C GLU A 176 -18.01 -1.28 -14.36
N ILE A 177 -18.20 -1.99 -13.23
CA ILE A 177 -18.12 -3.45 -13.20
C ILE A 177 -19.19 -4.03 -14.14
N SER A 178 -20.46 -3.66 -13.96
CA SER A 178 -21.57 -4.22 -14.76
C SER A 178 -21.38 -4.01 -16.26
N GLU A 179 -20.92 -2.84 -16.69
CA GLU A 179 -20.65 -2.53 -18.10
C GLU A 179 -19.54 -3.43 -18.68
N VAL A 180 -18.46 -3.65 -17.93
CA VAL A 180 -17.35 -4.51 -18.36
C VAL A 180 -17.75 -5.99 -18.38
N LEU A 181 -18.60 -6.44 -17.44
CA LEU A 181 -19.03 -7.83 -17.35
C LEU A 181 -20.22 -8.18 -18.27
N ALA A 182 -21.01 -7.19 -18.69
CA ALA A 182 -22.20 -7.37 -19.54
C ALA A 182 -21.96 -8.22 -20.81
N PRO A 183 -20.95 -7.93 -21.66
CA PRO A 183 -20.73 -8.67 -22.90
C PRO A 183 -20.19 -10.09 -22.68
N GLN A 184 -19.80 -10.46 -21.47
CA GLN A 184 -19.18 -11.74 -21.18
C GLN A 184 -20.24 -12.82 -20.91
N THR A 185 -20.09 -13.97 -21.57
CA THR A 185 -21.09 -15.05 -21.60
C THR A 185 -20.80 -16.20 -20.65
N SER A 186 -19.58 -16.29 -20.11
CA SER A 186 -19.17 -17.37 -19.20
C SER A 186 -18.42 -16.83 -17.98
N SER A 187 -18.74 -17.40 -16.83
CA SER A 187 -18.04 -17.15 -15.55
C SER A 187 -16.77 -18.02 -15.49
N PRO A 188 -15.67 -17.54 -14.86
CA PRO A 188 -15.54 -16.25 -14.19
C PRO A 188 -15.40 -15.07 -15.15
N TYR A 189 -16.02 -13.94 -14.79
CA TYR A 189 -16.03 -12.71 -15.59
C TYR A 189 -14.80 -11.86 -15.31
N ALA A 190 -14.10 -11.44 -16.36
CA ALA A 190 -12.83 -10.73 -16.25
C ALA A 190 -12.99 -9.21 -16.29
N MET A 191 -12.30 -8.50 -15.39
CA MET A 191 -12.24 -7.05 -15.39
C MET A 191 -10.78 -6.58 -15.26
N PRO A 192 -10.24 -5.83 -16.23
CA PRO A 192 -8.93 -5.20 -16.08
C PRO A 192 -9.04 -4.03 -15.11
N VAL A 193 -8.14 -3.99 -14.13
CA VAL A 193 -8.04 -2.96 -13.10
C VAL A 193 -6.59 -2.52 -12.99
N GLY A 194 -6.36 -1.21 -12.93
CA GLY A 194 -5.03 -0.67 -12.67
C GLY A 194 -5.05 0.40 -11.60
N PHE A 195 -3.98 0.44 -10.81
CA PHE A 195 -3.76 1.40 -9.74
C PHE A 195 -2.28 1.53 -9.37
N THR A 196 -1.96 2.64 -8.71
CA THR A 196 -0.61 2.96 -8.23
C THR A 196 -0.41 2.44 -6.81
N VAL A 197 0.80 1.94 -6.54
CA VAL A 197 1.25 1.58 -5.20
C VAL A 197 2.53 2.35 -4.89
N SER A 198 2.59 3.00 -3.73
CA SER A 198 3.79 3.70 -3.24
C SER A 198 4.31 3.00 -1.99
N ILE A 199 5.54 2.54 -2.00
CA ILE A 199 6.21 1.85 -0.88
C ILE A 199 7.33 2.75 -0.36
N PRO A 200 7.14 3.45 0.77
CA PRO A 200 8.23 4.10 1.48
C PRO A 200 9.33 3.10 1.82
N LEU A 201 10.60 3.45 1.64
CA LEU A 201 11.68 2.50 1.94
C LEU A 201 11.74 2.18 3.43
N ASP A 202 11.46 3.15 4.31
CA ASP A 202 11.41 2.98 5.76
C ASP A 202 10.24 2.11 6.25
N ASP A 203 9.27 1.79 5.39
CA ASP A 203 8.25 0.77 5.65
C ASP A 203 8.76 -0.65 5.46
N LEU A 204 9.90 -0.83 4.79
CA LEU A 204 10.62 -2.09 4.77
C LEU A 204 11.51 -2.17 6.01
N PHE A 205 11.30 -3.18 6.85
CA PHE A 205 11.97 -3.28 8.14
C PHE A 205 13.51 -3.25 8.05
N ILE A 206 14.10 -3.82 6.99
CA ILE A 206 15.56 -3.73 6.78
C ILE A 206 16.09 -2.30 6.67
N PHE A 207 15.23 -1.35 6.29
CA PHE A 207 15.54 0.06 6.18
C PHE A 207 14.95 0.92 7.31
N SER A 208 14.20 0.34 8.26
CA SER A 208 13.52 1.11 9.31
C SER A 208 14.47 1.91 10.21
N ALA A 209 15.70 1.41 10.38
CA ALA A 209 16.75 2.07 11.16
C ALA A 209 17.68 2.95 10.29
N PHE A 210 17.48 3.00 8.98
CA PHE A 210 18.31 3.75 8.05
C PHE A 210 17.69 5.12 7.75
N SER A 211 18.22 6.17 8.37
CA SER A 211 17.85 7.54 7.97
C SER A 211 18.60 7.95 6.70
N GLU A 212 19.91 7.70 6.66
CA GLU A 212 20.84 8.19 5.65
C GLU A 212 21.83 7.09 5.22
N TYR A 213 22.15 7.05 3.93
CA TYR A 213 23.13 6.16 3.32
C TYR A 213 24.17 6.96 2.55
N LEU A 214 25.46 6.78 2.85
CA LEU A 214 26.58 7.52 2.24
C LEU A 214 27.01 6.88 0.92
N ASN A 215 26.46 7.37 -0.19
CA ASN A 215 26.74 6.88 -1.54
C ASN A 215 28.23 6.98 -1.88
N SER A 216 28.86 8.12 -1.57
CA SER A 216 30.27 8.39 -1.90
C SER A 216 31.26 7.46 -1.19
N LEU A 217 30.90 6.96 -0.01
CA LEU A 217 31.77 6.11 0.80
C LEU A 217 31.50 4.63 0.57
N PHE A 218 30.23 4.25 0.66
CA PHE A 218 29.83 2.84 0.59
C PHE A 218 29.65 2.41 -0.86
N GLY A 219 29.12 3.28 -1.71
CA GLY A 219 28.84 2.98 -3.10
C GLY A 219 27.54 2.20 -3.26
N ASP A 220 27.45 1.46 -4.36
CA ASP A 220 26.23 0.83 -4.86
C ASP A 220 25.44 0.05 -3.80
N LEU A 221 24.13 0.32 -3.73
CA LEU A 221 23.15 -0.38 -2.92
C LEU A 221 21.92 -0.66 -3.78
N LYS A 222 21.54 -1.93 -3.86
CA LYS A 222 20.38 -2.38 -4.63
C LYS A 222 19.50 -3.27 -3.78
N ILE A 223 18.21 -3.28 -4.11
CA ILE A 223 17.25 -4.26 -3.60
C ILE A 223 16.67 -5.03 -4.78
N GLN A 224 16.64 -6.35 -4.62
CA GLN A 224 15.94 -7.26 -5.53
C GLN A 224 14.76 -7.83 -4.77
N PHE A 225 13.56 -7.73 -5.32
CA PHE A 225 12.35 -8.18 -4.64
C PHE A 225 11.37 -8.90 -5.55
N LYS A 226 10.50 -9.71 -4.93
CA LYS A 226 9.34 -10.37 -5.55
C LYS A 226 8.05 -9.84 -4.96
N ILE A 227 7.02 -9.79 -5.80
CA ILE A 227 5.67 -9.36 -5.41
C ILE A 227 4.90 -10.50 -4.73
N ASN A 228 4.07 -10.16 -3.75
CA ASN A 228 3.10 -11.04 -3.10
C ASN A 228 1.69 -10.83 -3.68
N PRO A 229 1.21 -11.68 -4.60
CA PRO A 229 -0.17 -11.57 -5.08
C PRO A 229 -1.21 -11.87 -4.00
N SER A 230 -0.84 -12.58 -2.94
CA SER A 230 -1.75 -12.87 -1.82
C SER A 230 -1.96 -11.67 -0.89
N ALA A 231 -1.22 -10.56 -1.07
CA ALA A 231 -1.42 -9.36 -0.27
C ALA A 231 -2.65 -8.54 -0.72
N PHE A 232 -3.16 -8.77 -1.94
CA PHE A 232 -4.30 -8.00 -2.44
C PHE A 232 -5.60 -8.37 -1.74
N GLU A 233 -6.41 -7.35 -1.51
CA GLU A 233 -7.69 -7.44 -0.81
C GLU A 233 -8.76 -6.63 -1.53
N PHE A 234 -10.01 -6.95 -1.23
CA PHE A 234 -11.18 -6.20 -1.65
C PHE A 234 -12.16 -5.98 -0.50
N SER A 235 -12.97 -4.93 -0.61
CA SER A 235 -14.09 -4.69 0.30
C SER A 235 -15.17 -3.92 -0.43
N GLN A 236 -16.44 -4.26 -0.23
CA GLN A 236 -17.51 -3.36 -0.61
C GLN A 236 -17.40 -2.06 0.23
N ILE A 237 -17.80 -0.94 -0.34
CA ILE A 237 -17.92 0.31 0.43
C ILE A 237 -19.32 0.36 1.02
N ASP A 238 -19.46 0.86 2.24
CA ASP A 238 -20.75 1.08 2.88
C ASP A 238 -21.68 1.85 1.92
N PRO A 239 -22.75 1.21 1.40
CA PRO A 239 -23.56 1.83 0.37
C PRO A 239 -24.28 3.09 0.85
N VAL A 240 -24.53 3.26 2.15
CA VAL A 240 -25.07 4.52 2.67
C VAL A 240 -24.09 5.64 2.44
N ILE A 241 -22.85 5.41 2.87
CA ILE A 241 -21.82 6.43 2.85
C ILE A 241 -21.49 6.77 1.40
N SER A 242 -21.35 5.74 0.55
CA SER A 242 -20.98 5.96 -0.84
C SER A 242 -22.12 6.55 -1.68
N ILE A 243 -23.37 6.09 -1.53
CA ILE A 243 -24.51 6.66 -2.26
C ILE A 243 -24.77 8.10 -1.78
N ALA A 244 -24.67 8.37 -0.47
CA ALA A 244 -24.85 9.73 0.05
C ALA A 244 -23.80 10.69 -0.52
N ARG A 245 -22.54 10.26 -0.59
CA ARG A 245 -21.48 11.06 -1.20
C ARG A 245 -21.68 11.26 -2.68
N TYR A 246 -21.99 10.21 -3.42
CA TYR A 246 -22.29 10.29 -4.83
C TYR A 246 -23.43 11.28 -5.09
N TYR A 247 -24.50 11.21 -4.30
CA TYR A 247 -25.62 12.14 -4.37
C TYR A 247 -25.20 13.58 -4.10
N ILE A 248 -24.41 13.83 -3.05
CA ILE A 248 -23.92 15.19 -2.71
C ILE A 248 -23.07 15.77 -3.83
N ILE A 249 -22.19 14.96 -4.43
CA ILE A 249 -21.27 15.40 -5.48
C ILE A 249 -22.03 15.70 -6.79
N ASN A 250 -23.03 14.89 -7.12
CA ASN A 250 -23.74 14.94 -8.41
C ASN A 250 -25.14 15.55 -8.30
N ILE A 251 -25.45 16.30 -7.23
CA ILE A 251 -26.81 16.75 -6.94
C ILE A 251 -27.42 17.58 -8.09
N ASP A 252 -26.62 18.44 -8.74
CA ASP A 252 -27.08 19.29 -9.84
C ASP A 252 -27.44 18.46 -11.08
N ASP A 253 -26.61 17.47 -11.42
CA ASP A 253 -26.84 16.56 -12.53
C ASP A 253 -28.05 15.65 -12.25
N LEU A 254 -28.17 15.13 -11.04
CA LEU A 254 -29.29 14.28 -10.62
C LEU A 254 -30.62 15.05 -10.63
N GLN A 255 -30.62 16.32 -10.21
CA GLN A 255 -31.81 17.18 -10.32
C GLN A 255 -32.26 17.41 -11.76
N SER A 256 -31.32 17.40 -12.72
CA SER A 256 -31.64 17.51 -14.15
C SER A 256 -32.15 16.20 -14.76
N SER A 257 -31.83 15.05 -14.16
CA SER A 257 -32.12 13.70 -14.68
C SER A 257 -33.54 13.19 -14.41
N GLY A 258 -34.32 13.88 -13.57
CA GLY A 258 -35.75 13.59 -13.33
C GLY A 258 -36.11 13.27 -11.87
N GLN A 259 -37.40 13.44 -11.52
CA GLN A 259 -37.90 13.26 -10.14
C GLN A 259 -37.86 11.82 -9.65
N ASP A 260 -37.97 10.83 -10.55
CA ASP A 260 -38.04 9.41 -10.18
C ASP A 260 -36.72 8.92 -9.56
N LEU A 261 -35.58 9.35 -10.09
CA LEU A 261 -34.26 8.98 -9.56
C LEU A 261 -34.04 9.53 -8.14
N LEU A 262 -34.45 10.78 -7.91
CA LEU A 262 -34.37 11.41 -6.59
C LEU A 262 -35.27 10.71 -5.58
N MET A 263 -36.46 10.28 -6.00
CA MET A 263 -37.39 9.54 -5.15
C MET A 263 -36.85 8.17 -4.76
N ASP A 264 -36.20 7.46 -5.68
CA ASP A 264 -35.58 6.16 -5.41
C ASP A 264 -34.37 6.30 -4.46
N ILE A 265 -33.56 7.36 -4.60
CA ILE A 265 -32.48 7.66 -3.65
C ILE A 265 -33.02 8.04 -2.25
N ASP A 266 -34.07 8.86 -2.17
CA ASP A 266 -34.72 9.19 -0.89
C ASP A 266 -35.32 7.94 -0.22
N LEU A 267 -35.94 7.05 -1.02
CA LEU A 267 -36.44 5.75 -0.56
C LEU A 267 -35.31 4.91 0.03
N PHE A 268 -34.15 4.90 -0.62
CA PHE A 268 -32.97 4.20 -0.13
C PHE A 268 -32.60 4.67 1.27
N PHE A 269 -32.42 5.98 1.51
CA PHE A 269 -32.04 6.48 2.84
C PHE A 269 -33.09 6.28 3.92
N ARG A 270 -34.39 6.36 3.58
CA ARG A 270 -35.48 6.14 4.55
C ARG A 270 -35.60 4.69 5.00
N ASN A 271 -35.40 3.77 4.07
CA ASN A 271 -35.53 2.33 4.32
C ASN A 271 -34.20 1.66 4.66
N TRP A 272 -33.09 2.39 4.55
CA TRP A 272 -31.80 1.88 4.96
C TRP A 272 -31.77 1.71 6.48
N SER A 273 -31.77 0.46 6.91
CA SER A 273 -31.72 -0.08 8.28
C SER A 273 -33.07 -0.35 8.97
N LEU A 274 -33.28 -1.66 9.24
CA LEU A 274 -33.88 -2.21 10.46
C LEU A 274 -33.41 -3.67 10.71
N THR A 275 -32.86 -4.36 9.70
CA THR A 275 -32.35 -5.75 9.82
C THR A 275 -31.01 -6.03 9.11
N PHE A 276 -30.50 -5.09 8.30
CA PHE A 276 -29.31 -5.32 7.47
C PHE A 276 -28.00 -5.19 8.28
N GLN A 277 -27.25 -6.29 8.41
CA GLN A 277 -25.91 -6.29 8.98
C GLN A 277 -24.88 -6.30 7.86
N TYR A 278 -24.32 -5.12 7.58
CA TYR A 278 -23.15 -4.99 6.73
C TYR A 278 -21.89 -5.36 7.52
N THR A 279 -21.06 -6.28 7.02
CA THR A 279 -19.78 -6.60 7.67
C THR A 279 -18.68 -5.70 7.12
N ASN A 280 -18.21 -4.79 7.96
CA ASN A 280 -17.14 -3.84 7.65
C ASN A 280 -15.76 -4.51 7.68
N MET A 281 -15.39 -5.26 6.65
CA MET A 281 -14.12 -5.98 6.63
C MET A 281 -13.51 -6.12 5.23
N TYR A 282 -12.19 -6.11 5.17
CA TYR A 282 -11.45 -6.52 3.99
C TYR A 282 -11.47 -8.04 3.82
N THR A 283 -11.60 -8.48 2.57
CA THR A 283 -11.51 -9.88 2.17
C THR A 283 -10.31 -10.06 1.27
N GLN A 284 -9.49 -11.07 1.53
CA GLN A 284 -8.35 -11.40 0.69
C GLN A 284 -8.82 -11.85 -0.70
N ILE A 285 -8.12 -11.42 -1.75
CA ILE A 285 -8.39 -11.93 -3.10
C ILE A 285 -8.22 -13.46 -3.12
N GLY A 286 -9.18 -14.15 -3.72
CA GLY A 286 -9.30 -15.61 -3.75
C GLY A 286 -10.23 -16.16 -2.66
N CYS A 287 -10.62 -15.35 -1.67
CA CYS A 287 -11.64 -15.69 -0.69
C CYS A 287 -13.03 -15.19 -1.12
N THR A 288 -14.06 -15.86 -0.60
CA THR A 288 -15.47 -15.51 -0.82
C THR A 288 -15.95 -14.57 0.30
N ALA A 289 -16.71 -13.55 -0.05
CA ALA A 289 -17.42 -12.69 0.89
C ALA A 289 -18.87 -12.46 0.45
N ASP A 290 -19.75 -12.25 1.42
CA ASP A 290 -21.12 -11.85 1.15
C ASP A 290 -21.16 -10.38 0.75
N LEU A 291 -21.50 -10.13 -0.52
CA LEU A 291 -21.60 -8.78 -1.08
C LEU A 291 -23.06 -8.46 -1.42
N ILE A 292 -23.42 -7.18 -1.33
CA ILE A 292 -24.65 -6.69 -1.95
C ILE A 292 -24.44 -6.72 -3.46
N THR A 293 -25.23 -7.54 -4.14
CA THR A 293 -25.16 -7.80 -5.59
C THR A 293 -26.34 -7.22 -6.37
N GLY A 294 -27.29 -6.62 -5.66
CA GLY A 294 -28.43 -5.92 -6.23
C GLY A 294 -29.06 -5.00 -5.19
N ILE A 295 -29.51 -3.84 -5.64
CA ILE A 295 -30.36 -2.91 -4.90
C ILE A 295 -31.44 -2.48 -5.87
N ARG A 296 -32.70 -2.69 -5.51
CA ARG A 296 -33.83 -2.29 -6.34
C ARG A 296 -35.02 -1.82 -5.52
N ALA A 297 -35.87 -1.01 -6.13
CA ALA A 297 -37.15 -0.61 -5.56
C ALA A 297 -38.30 -1.46 -6.14
N GLU A 298 -39.00 -2.24 -5.32
CA GLU A 298 -40.17 -3.03 -5.73
C GLU A 298 -41.48 -2.38 -5.24
N GLU A 299 -42.50 -2.33 -6.10
CA GLU A 299 -43.84 -1.85 -5.72
C GLU A 299 -44.54 -2.84 -4.78
N LEU A 300 -44.96 -2.34 -3.62
CA LEU A 300 -45.74 -3.10 -2.63
C LEU A 300 -47.24 -3.02 -2.85
N THR A 301 -47.73 -1.94 -3.46
CA THR A 301 -49.16 -1.65 -3.58
C THR A 301 -49.47 -0.95 -4.90
N PRO A 302 -50.69 -1.12 -5.46
CA PRO A 302 -51.13 -0.38 -6.65
C PRO A 302 -51.15 1.14 -6.49
N SER A 303 -51.03 1.67 -5.27
CA SER A 303 -50.90 3.10 -4.98
C SER A 303 -49.48 3.66 -5.19
N GLY A 304 -48.53 2.85 -5.66
CA GLY A 304 -47.16 3.28 -5.98
C GLY A 304 -46.20 3.30 -4.78
N LEU A 305 -46.57 2.70 -3.65
CA LEU A 305 -45.66 2.56 -2.51
C LEU A 305 -44.56 1.56 -2.88
N LYS A 306 -43.29 1.99 -2.89
CA LYS A 306 -42.14 1.13 -3.15
C LYS A 306 -41.42 0.72 -1.86
N ASN A 307 -40.79 -0.45 -1.85
CA ASN A 307 -39.84 -0.90 -0.84
C ASN A 307 -38.46 -1.15 -1.43
N LEU A 308 -37.42 -0.92 -0.62
CA LEU A 308 -36.04 -1.23 -1.00
C LEU A 308 -35.76 -2.72 -0.76
N ILE A 309 -35.21 -3.40 -1.77
CA ILE A 309 -34.76 -4.79 -1.67
C ILE A 309 -33.28 -4.86 -2.02
N CYS A 310 -32.52 -5.51 -1.15
CA CYS A 310 -31.09 -5.78 -1.33
C CYS A 310 -30.86 -7.28 -1.54
N ASP A 311 -30.20 -7.67 -2.62
CA ASP A 311 -29.71 -9.04 -2.82
C ASP A 311 -28.31 -9.18 -2.23
N ILE A 312 -28.13 -10.14 -1.33
CA ILE A 312 -26.81 -10.56 -0.85
C ILE A 312 -26.47 -11.89 -1.49
N LYS A 313 -25.26 -12.00 -2.02
CA LYS A 313 -24.71 -13.28 -2.50
C LYS A 313 -23.27 -13.44 -2.07
N PRO A 314 -22.81 -14.68 -1.84
CA PRO A 314 -21.40 -14.97 -1.77
C PRO A 314 -20.76 -14.67 -3.14
N VAL A 315 -19.69 -13.89 -3.13
CA VAL A 315 -18.91 -13.52 -4.31
C VAL A 315 -17.44 -13.77 -4.03
N THR A 316 -16.78 -14.44 -4.97
CA THR A 316 -15.34 -14.66 -4.97
C THR A 316 -14.70 -13.76 -6.00
N VAL A 317 -13.80 -12.87 -5.55
CA VAL A 317 -12.95 -12.07 -6.43
C VAL A 317 -11.57 -12.71 -6.44
N SER A 318 -11.10 -13.12 -7.62
CA SER A 318 -9.77 -13.69 -7.81
C SER A 318 -8.96 -12.89 -8.82
N VAL A 319 -7.65 -13.14 -8.91
CA VAL A 319 -6.77 -12.51 -9.91
C VAL A 319 -6.35 -13.56 -10.91
N ARG A 320 -6.62 -13.33 -12.20
CA ARG A 320 -6.15 -14.20 -13.29
C ARG A 320 -4.65 -14.03 -13.51
N ASN A 321 -4.25 -12.77 -13.60
CA ASN A 321 -2.87 -12.35 -13.77
C ASN A 321 -2.72 -10.87 -13.38
N TYR A 322 -1.48 -10.47 -13.13
CA TYR A 322 -1.11 -9.07 -12.97
C TYR A 322 0.23 -8.81 -13.67
N ILE A 323 0.44 -7.54 -13.98
CA ILE A 323 1.63 -7.03 -14.64
C ILE A 323 2.03 -5.76 -13.88
N ILE A 324 3.33 -5.64 -13.61
CA ILE A 324 3.91 -4.38 -13.16
C ILE A 324 4.29 -3.63 -14.43
N GLU A 325 3.56 -2.56 -14.75
CA GLU A 325 3.79 -1.82 -15.99
C GLU A 325 5.04 -0.97 -15.90
N THR A 326 5.19 -0.27 -14.78
CA THR A 326 6.28 0.64 -14.52
C THR A 326 6.67 0.56 -13.05
N VAL A 327 7.96 0.67 -12.79
CA VAL A 327 8.52 0.92 -11.46
C VAL A 327 9.34 2.20 -11.56
N ILE A 328 9.16 3.09 -10.60
CA ILE A 328 9.95 4.31 -10.44
C ILE A 328 10.41 4.35 -9.00
N VAL A 329 11.70 4.57 -8.77
CA VAL A 329 12.23 4.80 -7.43
C VAL A 329 12.53 6.27 -7.30
N ASN A 330 11.93 6.91 -6.30
CA ASN A 330 12.21 8.29 -5.95
C ASN A 330 13.25 8.28 -4.84
N ILE A 331 14.51 8.55 -5.20
CA ILE A 331 15.61 8.67 -4.25
C ILE A 331 15.73 10.14 -3.85
N CYS A 332 15.50 10.38 -2.56
CA CYS A 332 15.76 11.66 -1.93
C CYS A 332 17.21 11.71 -1.47
N GLY A 333 17.90 12.82 -1.67
CA GLY A 333 19.27 12.95 -1.23
C GLY A 333 19.82 14.36 -1.36
N PHE A 334 21.08 14.51 -0.96
CA PHE A 334 21.79 15.78 -1.01
C PHE A 334 23.30 15.58 -1.20
N LYS A 335 23.97 16.66 -1.61
CA LYS A 335 25.43 16.74 -1.63
C LYS A 335 25.98 17.20 -0.29
N ALA A 336 27.12 16.65 0.11
CA ALA A 336 27.78 16.98 1.35
C ALA A 336 29.05 17.79 1.06
N SER A 337 29.39 18.74 1.93
CA SER A 337 30.66 19.48 1.79
C SER A 337 31.86 18.53 1.87
N GLU A 338 32.90 18.79 1.07
CA GLU A 338 34.13 17.99 1.06
C GLU A 338 34.76 17.82 2.45
N THR A 339 34.69 18.84 3.31
CA THR A 339 35.23 18.79 4.68
C THR A 339 34.50 17.78 5.56
N LYS A 340 33.17 17.72 5.48
CA LYS A 340 32.33 16.74 6.21
C LYS A 340 32.54 15.33 5.65
N LEU A 341 32.55 15.17 4.33
CA LEU A 341 32.83 13.89 3.67
C LEU A 341 34.19 13.34 4.09
N SER A 342 35.24 14.16 4.02
CA SER A 342 36.60 13.75 4.40
C SER A 342 36.68 13.27 5.85
N ARG A 343 35.99 13.95 6.77
CA ARG A 343 35.94 13.56 8.19
C ARG A 343 35.28 12.20 8.41
N VAL A 344 34.23 11.90 7.65
CA VAL A 344 33.53 10.60 7.73
C VAL A 344 34.33 9.48 7.07
N CYS A 345 34.96 9.75 5.93
CA CYS A 345 35.93 8.83 5.33
C CYS A 345 37.04 8.47 6.32
N GLN A 346 37.61 9.45 7.02
CA GLN A 346 38.63 9.22 8.05
C GLN A 346 38.09 8.39 9.24
N PHE A 347 36.85 8.63 9.65
CA PHE A 347 36.21 7.86 10.72
C PHE A 347 36.13 6.36 10.37
N PHE A 348 35.69 6.04 9.15
CA PHE A 348 35.53 4.66 8.68
C PHE A 348 36.81 3.98 8.20
N GLN A 349 37.88 4.73 7.92
CA GLN A 349 39.21 4.13 7.66
C GLN A 349 39.78 3.38 8.86
N SER A 350 39.41 3.79 10.08
CA SER A 350 39.95 3.24 11.33
C SER A 350 39.00 2.27 12.06
N ARG A 351 37.77 2.11 11.58
CA ARG A 351 36.71 1.35 12.26
C ARG A 351 35.95 0.47 11.27
N THR A 352 35.69 -0.78 11.66
CA THR A 352 34.82 -1.66 10.88
C THR A 352 33.41 -1.09 10.85
N PHE A 353 32.86 -0.95 9.65
CA PHE A 353 31.46 -0.59 9.48
C PHE A 353 30.59 -1.76 9.90
N VAL A 354 29.76 -1.56 10.93
CA VAL A 354 28.76 -2.53 11.36
C VAL A 354 27.42 -2.05 10.84
N VAL A 355 26.89 -2.72 9.83
CA VAL A 355 25.46 -2.65 9.54
C VAL A 355 24.78 -3.52 10.58
N PRO A 356 23.93 -2.97 11.47
CA PRO A 356 23.13 -3.80 12.35
C PRO A 356 22.11 -4.58 11.50
N ALA A 357 22.51 -5.75 11.02
CA ALA A 357 21.58 -6.76 10.52
C ALA A 357 21.23 -7.68 11.69
N GLN A 358 19.95 -7.97 11.90
CA GLN A 358 19.54 -8.90 12.93
C GLN A 358 20.04 -10.32 12.57
N ARG A 359 20.92 -10.85 13.41
CA ARG A 359 21.16 -12.30 13.48
C ARG A 359 20.24 -12.83 14.56
N ILE A 360 19.15 -13.49 14.16
CA ILE A 360 18.41 -14.35 15.09
C ILE A 360 19.25 -15.61 15.21
N GLU A 361 19.98 -15.76 16.32
CA GLU A 361 20.63 -17.03 16.63
C GLU A 361 19.53 -18.08 16.86
N SER A 362 19.58 -19.14 16.07
CA SER A 362 18.68 -20.30 16.14
C SER A 362 18.89 -21.15 17.39
#